data_AF-A0AB39XHU5-F1
#
_entry.id   AF-A0AB39XHU5-F1
#
_cell.length_a   1.000
_cell.length_b   1.000
_cell.length_c   1.000
_cell.angle_alpha   90.00
_cell.angle_beta   90.00
_cell.angle_gamma   90.00
#
_symmetry.space_group_name_H-M   'P 1'
#
loop_
_entity.id
_entity.type
_entity.pdbx_description
1 polymer ?
#
loop_
_entity_poly.entity_id
_entity_poly.type
_entity_poly.pdbx_seq_one_letter_code
_entity_poly.pdbx_strand_id
1 'polypeptide(L)'
;MQLTDEVHYRLAYERDGTLRSFTLGVKKRGKWVVDKDQLCLYLQEPDDGCFEVARSGKTFTLTPAGLGSPLDGILQPISDPQ
;
A
#
# COMPACT_ATOMS: atom_id res chain seq x y z
N MET A 1 -2.37 2.24 9.75
CA MET A 1 -1.22 3.08 9.35
C MET A 1 -1.38 3.38 7.87
N GLN A 2 -0.73 4.42 7.33
CA GLN A 2 -0.71 4.67 5.90
C GLN A 2 0.72 4.69 5.36
N LEU A 3 0.91 4.12 4.17
CA LEU A 3 2.12 4.26 3.37
C LEU A 3 1.88 5.35 2.32
N THR A 4 2.81 6.29 2.17
CA THR A 4 2.71 7.37 1.19
C THR A 4 4.06 7.90 0.79
N ASP A 5 4.18 8.38 -0.45
CA ASP A 5 5.30 9.18 -0.93
C ASP A 5 5.07 10.70 -0.75
N GLU A 6 4.01 11.05 0.00
CA GLU A 6 3.53 12.40 0.28
C GLU A 6 2.99 13.18 -0.93
N VAL A 7 3.14 12.65 -2.15
CA VAL A 7 2.85 13.35 -3.42
C VAL A 7 1.85 12.60 -4.28
N HIS A 8 2.17 11.37 -4.72
CA HIS A 8 1.41 10.66 -5.75
C HIS A 8 0.37 9.71 -5.18
N TYR A 9 0.64 9.10 -4.03
CA TYR A 9 -0.25 8.09 -3.49
C TYR A 9 -0.32 8.03 -1.96
N ARG A 10 -1.44 7.53 -1.44
CA ARG A 10 -1.63 7.08 -0.05
C ARG A 10 -2.34 5.74 -0.02
N LEU A 11 -1.76 4.78 0.69
CA LEU A 11 -2.34 3.46 0.96
C LEU A 11 -2.61 3.37 2.47
N ALA A 12 -3.87 3.50 2.88
CA ALA A 12 -4.27 3.40 4.28
C ALA A 12 -4.73 1.97 4.61
N TYR A 13 -3.99 1.33 5.52
CA TYR A 13 -4.18 -0.03 6.01
C TYR A 13 -4.97 0.00 7.33
N GLU A 14 -6.24 -0.37 7.27
CA GLU A 14 -7.12 -0.47 8.44
C GLU A 14 -7.01 -1.84 9.12
N ARG A 15 -7.26 -1.89 10.44
CA ARG A 15 -7.05 -3.11 11.24
C ARG A 15 -7.98 -4.27 10.88
N ASP A 16 -9.10 -3.98 10.24
CA ASP A 16 -10.10 -4.95 9.79
C ASP A 16 -9.75 -5.59 8.43
N GLY A 17 -8.58 -5.26 7.85
CA GLY A 17 -8.18 -5.71 6.52
C GLY A 17 -8.69 -4.80 5.39
N THR A 18 -9.38 -3.69 5.69
CA THR A 18 -9.78 -2.71 4.68
C THR A 18 -8.56 -1.92 4.21
N LEU A 19 -8.41 -1.80 2.89
CA LEU A 19 -7.43 -0.94 2.24
C LEU A 19 -8.16 0.26 1.62
N ARG A 20 -7.72 1.48 1.93
CA ARG A 20 -8.14 2.68 1.19
C ARG A 20 -6.96 3.21 0.40
N SER A 21 -7.16 3.37 -0.91
CA SER A 21 -6.14 3.87 -1.83
C SER A 21 -6.55 5.24 -2.33
N PHE A 22 -5.59 6.16 -2.36
CA PHE A 22 -5.68 7.48 -2.95
C PHE A 22 -4.48 7.64 -3.88
N THR A 23 -4.66 7.43 -5.18
CA THR A 23 -3.57 7.49 -6.16
C THR A 23 -3.95 8.47 -7.27
N LEU A 24 -3.11 9.48 -7.50
CA LEU A 24 -3.33 10.49 -8.55
C LEU A 24 -4.74 11.12 -8.54
N GLY A 25 -5.30 11.34 -7.33
CA GLY A 25 -6.63 11.93 -7.14
C GLY A 25 -7.80 10.95 -7.21
N VAL A 26 -7.57 9.67 -7.53
CA VAL A 26 -8.59 8.63 -7.55
C VAL A 26 -8.64 7.91 -6.20
N LYS A 27 -9.85 7.79 -5.65
CA LYS A 27 -10.11 7.05 -4.39
C LYS A 27 -10.62 5.66 -4.69
N LYS A 28 -10.06 4.64 -4.04
CA LYS A 28 -10.51 3.25 -4.12
C LYS A 28 -10.55 2.61 -2.74
N ARG A 29 -11.39 1.58 -2.62
CA ARG A 29 -11.46 0.73 -1.43
C ARG A 29 -11.26 -0.72 -1.85
N GLY A 30 -10.45 -1.44 -1.09
CA GLY A 30 -10.07 -2.81 -1.35
C GLY A 30 -9.76 -3.55 -0.05
N LYS A 31 -8.97 -4.61 -0.17
CA LYS A 31 -8.50 -5.39 0.97
C LYS A 31 -6.99 -5.46 0.99
N TRP A 32 -6.43 -5.60 2.19
CA TRP A 32 -5.04 -6.00 2.37
C TRP A 32 -4.97 -7.19 3.31
N VAL A 33 -3.99 -8.05 3.08
CA VAL A 33 -3.65 -9.17 3.97
C VAL A 33 -2.14 -9.34 4.01
N VAL A 34 -1.64 -9.92 5.09
CA VAL A 34 -0.30 -10.50 5.10
C VAL A 34 -0.47 -12.00 4.87
N ASP A 35 0.08 -12.51 3.78
CA ASP A 35 0.16 -13.95 3.52
C ASP A 35 1.62 -14.38 3.54
N LYS A 36 1.95 -15.31 4.43
CA LYS A 36 3.33 -15.69 4.78
C LYS A 36 4.14 -14.45 5.17
N ASP A 37 5.02 -14.00 4.28
CA ASP A 37 5.92 -12.85 4.47
C ASP A 37 5.69 -11.75 3.42
N GLN A 38 4.56 -11.80 2.71
CA GLN A 38 4.23 -10.83 1.68
C GLN A 38 2.99 -10.01 2.07
N LEU A 39 3.00 -8.74 1.68
CA LEU A 39 1.84 -7.86 1.79
C LEU A 39 1.03 -7.96 0.50
N CYS A 40 -0.20 -8.46 0.55
CA CYS A 40 -1.06 -8.59 -0.61
C CYS A 40 -2.16 -7.54 -0.61
N LEU A 41 -2.31 -6.84 -1.73
CA LEU A 41 -3.28 -5.76 -1.94
C LEU A 41 -4.30 -6.17 -3.01
N TYR A 42 -5.57 -5.93 -2.75
CA TYR A 42 -6.69 -6.25 -3.64
C TYR A 42 -7.57 -5.00 -3.83
N LEU A 43 -7.29 -4.19 -4.86
CA LEU A 43 -8.02 -2.98 -5.25
C LEU A 43 -8.88 -3.17 -6.52
N GLN A 44 -8.96 -4.40 -7.04
CA GLN A 44 -9.57 -4.76 -8.32
C GLN A 44 -8.90 -4.06 -9.50
N GLU A 45 -7.57 -3.88 -9.44
CA GLU A 45 -6.74 -3.35 -10.51
C GLU A 45 -5.83 -4.42 -11.10
N PRO A 46 -5.33 -4.24 -12.33
CA PRO A 46 -4.35 -5.16 -12.93
C PRO A 46 -3.07 -5.29 -12.09
N ASP A 47 -2.79 -4.25 -11.31
CA ASP A 47 -1.58 -4.09 -10.49
C ASP A 47 -1.77 -4.62 -9.07
N ASP A 48 -2.94 -5.21 -8.77
CA ASP A 48 -3.20 -5.97 -7.56
C ASP A 48 -2.20 -7.13 -7.43
N GLY A 49 -1.77 -7.43 -6.21
CA GLY A 49 -0.82 -8.50 -6.00
C GLY A 49 -0.14 -8.47 -4.66
N CYS A 50 0.82 -9.38 -4.52
CA CYS A 50 1.64 -9.52 -3.33
C CYS A 50 3.00 -8.86 -3.53
N PHE A 51 3.43 -8.15 -2.49
CA PHE A 51 4.63 -7.36 -2.45
C PHE A 51 5.57 -7.88 -1.38
N GLU A 52 6.85 -7.98 -1.72
CA GLU A 52 7.92 -8.05 -0.74
C GLU A 52 8.08 -6.68 -0.09
N VAL A 53 8.26 -6.66 1.22
CA VAL A 53 8.36 -5.43 2.00
C VAL A 53 9.76 -5.28 2.56
N ALA A 54 10.50 -4.27 2.08
CA ALA A 54 11.78 -3.89 2.65
C ALA A 54 11.65 -2.57 3.42
N ARG A 55 12.49 -2.38 4.45
CA ARG A 55 12.56 -1.15 5.24
C ARG A 55 13.99 -0.63 5.29
N SER A 56 14.17 0.65 5.00
CA SER A 56 15.43 1.38 5.19
C SER A 56 15.17 2.66 5.99
N GLY A 57 15.55 2.65 7.27
CA GLY A 57 15.28 3.76 8.18
C GLY A 57 13.78 4.01 8.39
N LYS A 58 13.27 5.09 7.80
CA LYS A 58 11.84 5.48 7.83
C LYS A 58 11.08 5.12 6.54
N THR A 59 11.80 4.76 5.48
CA THR A 59 11.24 4.43 4.18
C THR A 59 10.97 2.94 4.10
N PHE A 60 9.86 2.60 3.46
CA PHE A 60 9.46 1.25 3.09
C PHE A 60 9.42 1.16 1.57
N THR A 61 9.85 0.03 1.04
CA THR A 61 9.80 -0.30 -0.39
C THR A 61 8.93 -1.55 -0.55
N LEU A 62 7.89 -1.43 -1.39
CA LEU A 62 7.05 -2.55 -1.81
C LEU A 62 7.50 -3.00 -3.19
N THR A 63 8.11 -4.17 -3.28
CA THR A 63 8.54 -4.75 -4.56
C THR A 63 7.51 -5.78 -5.01
N PRO A 64 6.86 -5.61 -6.17
CA PRO A 64 5.89 -6.59 -6.65
C PRO A 64 6.60 -7.92 -6.95
N ALA A 65 5.96 -9.04 -6.61
CA ALA A 65 6.49 -10.37 -6.93
C ALA A 65 6.46 -10.72 -8.44
N GLY A 66 5.80 -9.89 -9.26
CA GLY A 66 5.62 -10.06 -10.69
C GLY A 66 6.04 -8.84 -11.51
N LEU A 67 5.30 -8.53 -12.57
CA LEU A 67 5.52 -7.33 -13.37
C LEU A 67 5.06 -6.08 -12.60
N GLY A 68 5.87 -5.02 -12.61
CA GLY A 68 5.55 -3.75 -11.96
C GLY A 68 6.80 -3.04 -11.45
N SER A 69 6.66 -1.76 -11.11
CA SER A 69 7.73 -0.98 -10.49
C SER A 69 7.59 -1.02 -8.96
N PRO A 70 8.70 -1.02 -8.20
CA PRO A 70 8.64 -0.87 -6.75
C PRO A 70 7.97 0.44 -6.33
N LEU A 71 7.30 0.42 -5.17
CA LEU A 71 6.67 1.58 -4.55
C LEU A 71 7.42 1.94 -3.26
N ASP A 72 7.99 3.14 -3.23
CA ASP A 72 8.65 3.68 -2.03
C ASP A 72 7.73 4.63 -1.28
N GLY A 73 7.73 4.56 0.05
CA GLY A 73 6.96 5.48 0.88
C GLY A 73 7.36 5.47 2.34
N ILE A 74 6.81 6.42 3.09
CA ILE A 74 6.94 6.49 4.54
C ILE A 74 5.70 5.94 5.22
N LEU A 75 5.89 5.21 6.33
CA LEU A 75 4.79 4.69 7.13
C LEU A 75 4.46 5.67 8.25
N GLN A 76 3.21 6.15 8.28
CA GLN A 76 2.75 7.13 9.27
C GLN A 76 1.30 6.86 9.74
N PRO A 77 0.81 7.51 10.80
CA PRO A 77 -0.59 7.43 11.18
C PRO A 77 -1.53 7.81 10.03
N ILE A 78 -2.71 7.20 9.99
CA ILE A 78 -3.72 7.55 8.98
C ILE A 78 -4.16 8.99 9.25
N SER A 79 -4.00 9.86 8.25
CA SER A 79 -4.45 11.27 8.33
C SER A 79 -5.77 11.50 7.60
N ASP A 80 -6.18 10.55 6.76
CA ASP A 80 -7.37 10.70 5.91
C ASP A 80 -8.65 10.40 6.69
N PRO A 81 -9.70 11.24 6.58
CA PRO A 81 -11.01 10.93 7.16
C PRO A 81 -11.54 9.60 6.62
N GLN A 82 -12.20 8.83 7.49
CA GLN A 82 -12.69 7.47 7.20
C GLN A 82 -13.88 7.48 6.23
#